data_AF-W4V1N8-F1
#
_entry.id   AF-W4V1N8-F1
#
_cell.length_a   1.000
_cell.length_b   1.000
_cell.length_c   1.000
_cell.angle_alpha   90.00
_cell.angle_beta   90.00
_cell.angle_gamma   90.00
#
_symmetry.space_group_name_H-M   'P 1'
#
loop_
_entity.id
_entity.type
_entity.pdbx_description
1 polymer ?
#
loop_
_entity_poly.entity_id
_entity_poly.type
_entity_poly.pdbx_seq_one_letter_code
_entity_poly.pdbx_strand_id
1 'polypeptide(L)'
;MREVICLDENVSKKTILKIVLTILCIALLITGMALVPKAFPDVIRADARPEYIDRLFNKSIVNEINIEIDENDFEWLLENATLEEYRSCNIAINGETFYNVGIRPKGNSSLSQIARSNSRRFSFKLDFSEYVRGQSYHGAEKIVLNNIMSDKTYMKEYLSYELFDFMGVPSSACAYSNIKVNNEDWGLYLAVEVVDESFIKRHFGSVSGNLYKPEAMDIGGDWGGQQNGGPGRWEILTATQCLSPEDEEDRCKMKQEWIKCRI
;
A
#
# COMPACT_ATOMS: atom_id res chain seq x y z
N MET A 1 33.88 72.83 -2.61
CA MET A 1 33.85 71.37 -2.72
C MET A 1 33.88 70.80 -1.30
N ARG A 2 33.00 69.83 -1.01
CA ARG A 2 32.74 69.12 0.26
C ARG A 2 31.54 69.64 1.06
N GLU A 3 30.37 69.10 0.73
CA GLU A 3 29.26 68.96 1.68
C GLU A 3 29.68 67.97 2.77
N VAL A 4 29.55 68.38 4.03
CA VAL A 4 29.70 67.52 5.20
C VAL A 4 28.30 67.03 5.54
N ILE A 5 28.02 65.77 5.25
CA ILE A 5 26.79 65.10 5.65
C ILE A 5 26.86 64.93 7.17
N CYS A 6 26.20 65.83 7.91
CA CYS A 6 25.91 65.64 9.32
C CYS A 6 24.90 64.49 9.46
N LEU A 7 25.39 63.33 9.89
CA LEU A 7 24.51 62.26 10.36
C LEU A 7 23.87 62.72 11.68
N ASP A 8 22.53 62.74 11.69
CA ASP A 8 21.69 63.18 12.80
C ASP A 8 21.97 62.35 14.07
N GLU A 9 22.65 62.99 15.02
CA GLU A 9 23.01 62.45 16.32
C GLU A 9 21.81 62.53 17.28
N ASN A 10 20.66 61.97 16.90
CA ASN A 10 19.50 61.93 17.79
C ASN A 10 18.53 60.77 17.56
N VAL A 11 19.07 59.58 17.25
CA VAL A 11 18.30 58.35 17.48
C VAL A 11 18.12 58.19 18.99
N SER A 12 17.00 58.71 19.50
CA SER A 12 16.64 58.69 20.93
C SER A 12 16.96 57.33 21.54
N LYS A 13 17.64 57.30 22.69
CA LYS A 13 18.00 56.06 23.43
C LYS A 13 16.81 55.10 23.58
N LYS A 14 15.58 55.63 23.60
CA LYS A 14 14.32 54.86 23.62
C LYS A 14 14.04 54.11 22.33
N THR A 15 14.37 54.69 21.17
CA THR A 15 14.24 54.06 19.84
C THR A 15 15.27 52.97 19.66
N ILE A 16 16.53 53.20 20.08
CA ILE A 16 17.58 52.17 20.08
C ILE A 16 17.18 51.00 20.98
N LEU A 17 16.70 51.26 22.20
CA LEU A 17 16.25 50.22 23.13
C LEU A 17 15.09 49.39 22.56
N LYS A 18 14.12 50.04 21.89
CA LYS A 18 13.01 49.34 21.23
C LYS A 18 13.51 48.42 20.11
N ILE A 19 14.40 48.92 19.25
CA ILE A 19 14.97 48.14 18.13
C ILE A 19 15.71 46.91 18.67
N VAL A 20 16.54 47.09 19.70
CA VAL A 20 17.26 45.99 20.35
C VAL A 20 16.30 44.97 20.96
N LEU A 21 15.23 45.41 21.63
CA LEU A 21 14.23 44.50 22.20
C LEU A 21 13.49 43.71 21.11
N THR A 22 13.10 44.36 20.01
CA THR A 22 12.46 43.68 18.88
C THR A 22 13.39 42.66 18.22
N ILE A 23 14.67 42.98 18.04
CA ILE A 23 15.65 42.04 17.48
C ILE A 23 15.85 40.85 18.44
N LEU A 24 15.89 41.10 19.75
CA LEU A 24 16.01 40.02 20.75
C LEU A 24 14.78 39.11 20.78
N CYS A 25 13.57 39.67 20.68
CA CYS A 25 12.33 38.91 20.59
C CYS A 25 12.26 38.09 19.30
N ILE A 26 12.66 38.66 18.16
CA ILE A 26 12.74 37.94 16.88
C ILE A 26 13.78 36.83 16.94
N ALA A 27 14.95 37.08 17.53
CA ALA A 27 15.98 36.07 17.72
C ALA A 27 15.47 34.93 18.62
N LEU A 28 14.78 35.23 19.72
CA LEU A 28 14.15 34.23 20.59
C LEU A 28 13.07 33.42 19.87
N LEU A 29 12.24 34.07 19.04
CA LEU A 29 11.23 33.40 18.23
C LEU A 29 11.85 32.47 17.18
N ILE A 30 12.88 32.91 16.47
CA ILE A 30 13.60 32.11 15.46
C ILE A 30 14.31 30.93 16.13
N THR A 31 14.95 31.15 17.27
CA THR A 31 15.65 30.09 18.00
C THR A 31 14.66 29.07 18.58
N GLY A 32 13.52 29.53 19.09
CA GLY A 32 12.40 28.69 19.50
C GLY A 32 11.88 27.85 18.33
N MET A 33 11.62 28.47 17.18
CA MET A 33 11.17 27.77 15.96
C MET A 33 12.20 26.75 15.44
N ALA A 34 13.50 26.99 15.65
CA ALA A 34 14.56 26.08 15.23
C ALA A 34 14.82 24.92 16.23
N LEU A 35 14.46 25.11 17.50
CA LEU A 35 14.64 24.12 18.57
C LEU A 35 13.41 23.22 18.76
N VAL A 36 12.20 23.73 18.53
CA VAL A 36 10.95 22.95 18.65
C VAL A 36 10.96 21.68 17.77
N PRO A 37 11.38 21.71 16.49
CA PRO A 37 11.47 20.51 15.66
C PRO A 37 12.48 19.47 16.15
N LYS A 38 13.50 19.89 16.91
CA LYS A 38 14.57 19.01 17.43
C LYS A 38 14.25 18.45 18.81
N ALA A 39 13.54 19.20 19.64
CA ALA A 39 13.09 18.77 20.97
C ALA A 39 11.88 17.83 20.88
N PHE A 40 11.08 17.94 19.81
CA PHE A 40 9.92 17.11 19.55
C PHE A 40 9.94 16.56 18.11
N PRO A 41 10.86 15.64 17.78
CA PRO A 41 10.95 15.06 16.43
C PRO A 41 9.66 14.35 15.99
N ASP A 42 8.82 13.93 16.94
CA ASP A 42 7.57 13.22 16.66
C ASP A 42 6.33 14.12 16.49
N VAL A 43 6.41 15.42 16.77
CA VAL A 43 5.24 16.31 16.64
C VAL A 43 4.95 16.70 15.18
N ILE A 44 5.91 16.49 14.26
CA ILE A 44 5.68 16.60 12.80
C ILE A 44 5.19 15.28 12.18
N ARG A 45 5.16 14.17 12.93
CA ARG A 45 4.47 12.95 12.49
C ARG A 45 2.99 13.03 12.80
N ALA A 46 2.30 13.92 12.09
CA ALA A 46 0.99 13.52 11.60
C ALA A 46 1.25 12.43 10.55
N ASP A 47 1.53 11.20 10.98
CA ASP A 47 1.32 10.03 10.11
C ASP A 47 -0.19 9.97 9.90
N ALA A 48 -0.65 10.77 8.94
CA ALA A 48 -2.05 10.84 8.58
C ALA A 48 -2.44 9.43 8.14
N ARG A 49 -3.38 8.82 8.87
CA ARG A 49 -4.04 7.59 8.47
C ARG A 49 -4.33 7.68 6.96
N PRO A 50 -3.82 6.77 6.13
CA PRO A 50 -4.03 6.85 4.69
C PRO A 50 -5.51 6.91 4.35
N GLU A 51 -5.87 7.76 3.40
CA GLU A 51 -7.27 8.06 3.07
C GLU A 51 -8.06 6.82 2.61
N TYR A 52 -7.40 5.86 1.95
CA TYR A 52 -8.02 4.59 1.57
C TYR A 52 -8.59 3.80 2.75
N ILE A 53 -8.04 3.97 3.95
CA ILE A 53 -8.52 3.27 5.15
C ILE A 53 -9.92 3.74 5.53
N ASP A 54 -10.15 5.05 5.54
CA ASP A 54 -11.45 5.61 5.91
C ASP A 54 -12.49 5.43 4.79
N ARG A 55 -12.04 5.40 3.53
CA ARG A 55 -12.93 5.29 2.36
C ARG A 55 -13.40 3.88 2.06
N LEU A 56 -12.54 2.88 2.20
CA LEU A 56 -12.85 1.49 1.86
C LEU A 56 -12.94 0.58 3.09
N PHE A 57 -12.13 0.81 4.12
CA PHE A 57 -12.08 -0.07 5.29
C PHE A 57 -12.92 0.46 6.47
N ASN A 58 -14.00 1.18 6.15
CA ASN A 58 -14.99 1.62 7.12
C ASN A 58 -15.95 0.48 7.48
N LYS A 59 -15.91 0.06 8.76
CA LYS A 59 -16.68 -1.09 9.28
C LYS A 59 -18.17 -0.81 9.48
N SER A 60 -18.60 0.46 9.41
CA SER A 60 -20.01 0.85 9.62
C SER A 60 -20.83 0.80 8.33
N ILE A 61 -20.21 0.56 7.19
CA ILE A 61 -20.86 0.49 5.88
C ILE A 61 -20.42 -0.78 5.16
N VAL A 62 -21.27 -1.26 4.26
CA VAL A 62 -20.88 -2.26 3.26
C VAL A 62 -20.58 -1.49 1.99
N ASN A 63 -19.35 -1.60 1.49
CA ASN A 63 -18.96 -0.89 0.27
C ASN A 63 -19.68 -1.47 -0.94
N GLU A 64 -19.88 -0.65 -1.96
CA GLU A 64 -20.27 -1.11 -3.29
C GLU A 64 -19.06 -1.04 -4.21
N ILE A 65 -18.68 -2.18 -4.80
CA ILE A 65 -17.59 -2.27 -5.77
C ILE A 65 -18.16 -2.82 -7.07
N ASN A 66 -18.19 -2.01 -8.12
CA ASN A 66 -18.60 -2.41 -9.45
C ASN A 66 -17.36 -2.67 -10.33
N ILE A 67 -17.28 -3.86 -10.90
CA ILE A 67 -16.25 -4.29 -11.83
C ILE A 67 -16.83 -4.17 -13.24
N GLU A 68 -16.35 -3.21 -14.01
CA GLU A 68 -16.73 -3.02 -15.41
C GLU A 68 -15.64 -3.60 -16.30
N ILE A 69 -15.95 -4.71 -16.96
CA ILE A 69 -14.99 -5.51 -17.73
C ILE A 69 -15.67 -6.07 -18.99
N ASP A 70 -14.91 -6.21 -20.07
CA ASP A 70 -15.41 -6.91 -21.27
C ASP A 70 -15.84 -8.34 -20.90
N GLU A 71 -17.02 -8.76 -21.37
CA GLU A 71 -17.57 -10.06 -21.03
C GLU A 71 -16.65 -11.21 -21.45
N ASN A 72 -15.97 -11.10 -22.60
CA ASN A 72 -15.05 -12.14 -23.05
C ASN A 72 -13.80 -12.20 -22.18
N ASP A 73 -13.29 -11.04 -21.76
CA ASP A 73 -12.16 -10.98 -20.82
C ASP A 73 -12.54 -11.54 -19.45
N PHE A 74 -13.76 -11.29 -18.98
CA PHE A 74 -14.24 -11.83 -17.72
C PHE A 74 -14.42 -13.35 -17.78
N GLU A 75 -15.05 -13.87 -18.84
CA GLU A 75 -15.15 -15.32 -19.03
C GLU A 75 -13.77 -15.97 -19.14
N TRP A 76 -12.87 -15.38 -19.93
CA TRP A 76 -11.49 -15.87 -20.04
C TRP A 76 -10.81 -15.91 -18.68
N LEU A 77 -11.00 -14.86 -17.87
CA LEU A 77 -10.42 -14.74 -16.54
C LEU A 77 -10.92 -15.84 -15.59
N LEU A 78 -12.20 -16.23 -15.68
CA LEU A 78 -12.79 -17.29 -14.87
C LEU A 78 -12.38 -18.69 -15.35
N GLU A 79 -12.30 -18.91 -16.66
CA GLU A 79 -11.89 -20.18 -17.26
C GLU A 79 -10.39 -20.47 -17.06
N ASN A 80 -9.56 -19.43 -17.10
CA ASN A 80 -8.10 -19.52 -16.99
C ASN A 80 -7.61 -19.05 -15.61
N ALA A 81 -8.45 -19.18 -14.59
CA ALA A 81 -8.20 -18.59 -13.27
C ALA A 81 -6.87 -19.02 -12.63
N THR A 82 -6.40 -20.24 -12.91
CA THR A 82 -5.13 -20.78 -12.40
C THR A 82 -3.88 -20.14 -13.01
N LEU A 83 -4.01 -19.41 -14.12
CA LEU A 83 -2.88 -18.68 -14.71
C LEU A 83 -2.54 -17.41 -13.92
N GLU A 84 -3.48 -16.91 -13.10
CA GLU A 84 -3.32 -15.68 -12.32
C GLU A 84 -2.89 -14.47 -13.19
N GLU A 85 -3.35 -14.41 -14.44
CA GLU A 85 -3.08 -13.29 -15.34
C GLU A 85 -4.03 -12.12 -15.09
N TYR A 86 -3.49 -10.91 -15.16
CA TYR A 86 -4.30 -9.70 -15.11
C TYR A 86 -5.05 -9.46 -16.42
N ARG A 87 -6.28 -8.95 -16.27
CA ARG A 87 -7.07 -8.31 -17.33
C ARG A 87 -7.40 -6.88 -16.93
N SER A 88 -7.53 -5.99 -17.91
CA SER A 88 -7.86 -4.59 -17.69
C SER A 88 -9.36 -4.44 -17.49
N CYS A 89 -9.76 -3.68 -16.46
CA CYS A 89 -11.15 -3.35 -16.17
C CYS A 89 -11.24 -1.91 -15.62
N ASN A 90 -12.46 -1.38 -15.52
CA ASN A 90 -12.70 -0.22 -14.68
C ASN A 90 -13.32 -0.67 -13.36
N ILE A 91 -12.92 -0.05 -12.27
CA ILE A 91 -13.43 -0.37 -10.93
C ILE A 91 -14.08 0.89 -10.37
N ALA A 92 -15.38 0.82 -10.06
CA ALA A 92 -16.05 1.87 -9.31
C ALA A 92 -16.22 1.44 -7.84
N ILE A 93 -15.67 2.22 -6.90
CA ILE A 93 -15.80 1.99 -5.46
C ILE A 93 -16.64 3.12 -4.88
N ASN A 94 -17.80 2.81 -4.31
CA ASN A 94 -18.70 3.78 -3.70
C ASN A 94 -19.03 4.99 -4.60
N GLY A 95 -19.10 4.76 -5.93
CA GLY A 95 -19.38 5.78 -6.94
C GLY A 95 -18.15 6.50 -7.53
N GLU A 96 -16.94 6.20 -7.08
CA GLU A 96 -15.69 6.73 -7.64
C GLU A 96 -15.04 5.70 -8.58
N THR A 97 -14.88 6.06 -9.86
CA THR A 97 -14.38 5.14 -10.90
C THR A 97 -12.88 5.33 -11.18
N PHE A 98 -12.16 4.21 -11.18
CA PHE A 98 -10.77 4.08 -11.58
C PHE A 98 -10.69 3.29 -12.88
N TYR A 99 -10.02 3.85 -13.88
CA TYR A 99 -9.92 3.26 -15.21
C TYR A 99 -8.64 2.44 -15.35
N ASN A 100 -8.70 1.36 -16.13
CA ASN A 100 -7.57 0.49 -16.45
C ASN A 100 -6.91 -0.13 -15.20
N VAL A 101 -7.73 -0.60 -14.27
CA VAL A 101 -7.29 -1.37 -13.10
C VAL A 101 -7.07 -2.82 -13.53
N GLY A 102 -5.99 -3.43 -13.06
CA GLY A 102 -5.74 -4.86 -13.22
C GLY A 102 -6.63 -5.67 -12.29
N ILE A 103 -7.38 -6.63 -12.84
CA ILE A 103 -8.09 -7.65 -12.08
C ILE A 103 -7.56 -9.04 -12.43
N ARG A 104 -7.37 -9.88 -11.42
CA ARG A 104 -7.06 -11.30 -11.61
C ARG A 104 -7.65 -12.16 -10.49
N PRO A 105 -7.91 -13.45 -10.74
CA PRO A 105 -8.18 -14.41 -9.69
C PRO A 105 -6.98 -14.55 -8.77
N LYS A 106 -7.27 -14.84 -7.51
CA LYS A 106 -6.30 -15.00 -6.46
C LYS A 106 -6.63 -16.23 -5.62
N GLY A 107 -5.60 -16.98 -5.27
CA GLY A 107 -5.65 -17.99 -4.23
C GLY A 107 -4.49 -18.96 -4.37
N ASN A 108 -4.53 -20.03 -3.61
CA ASN A 108 -3.65 -21.17 -3.83
C ASN A 108 -4.55 -22.42 -3.84
N SER A 109 -4.69 -23.11 -2.71
CA SER A 109 -5.62 -24.22 -2.56
C SER A 109 -7.08 -23.85 -2.86
N SER A 110 -7.53 -22.67 -2.43
CA SER A 110 -8.89 -22.18 -2.71
C SER A 110 -9.14 -21.93 -4.20
N LEU A 111 -8.18 -21.36 -4.91
CA LEU A 111 -8.26 -21.12 -6.35
C LEU A 111 -8.40 -22.45 -7.10
N SER A 112 -7.52 -23.40 -6.80
CA SER A 112 -7.56 -24.75 -7.36
C SER A 112 -8.85 -25.50 -7.02
N GLN A 113 -9.39 -25.31 -5.82
CA GLN A 113 -10.66 -25.94 -5.42
C GLN A 113 -11.84 -25.37 -6.21
N ILE A 114 -11.89 -24.05 -6.42
CA ILE A 114 -12.96 -23.39 -7.18
C ILE A 114 -12.87 -23.78 -8.65
N ALA A 115 -11.67 -23.71 -9.24
CA ALA A 115 -11.44 -24.06 -10.64
C ALA A 115 -11.79 -25.52 -10.98
N ARG A 116 -11.72 -26.43 -10.00
CA ARG A 116 -12.14 -27.83 -10.15
C ARG A 116 -13.61 -28.08 -9.80
N SER A 117 -14.32 -27.05 -9.37
CA SER A 117 -15.73 -27.11 -9.01
C SER A 117 -16.61 -26.42 -10.06
N ASN A 118 -17.92 -26.51 -9.90
CA ASN A 118 -18.87 -25.75 -10.74
C ASN A 118 -19.09 -24.31 -10.21
N SER A 119 -18.31 -23.85 -9.24
CA SER A 119 -18.41 -22.50 -8.69
C SER A 119 -17.59 -21.53 -9.52
N ARG A 120 -18.18 -20.38 -9.84
CA ARG A 120 -17.50 -19.25 -10.51
C ARG A 120 -17.02 -18.19 -9.53
N ARG A 121 -17.22 -18.40 -8.23
CA ARG A 121 -17.02 -17.39 -7.18
C ARG A 121 -15.57 -17.36 -6.73
N PHE A 122 -14.66 -16.84 -7.55
CA PHE A 122 -13.25 -16.67 -7.20
C PHE A 122 -13.02 -15.48 -6.26
N SER A 123 -11.93 -15.51 -5.49
CA SER A 123 -11.37 -14.31 -4.89
C SER A 123 -10.59 -13.54 -5.95
N PHE A 124 -10.61 -12.22 -5.88
CA PHE A 124 -9.93 -11.35 -6.86
C PHE A 124 -8.86 -10.51 -6.19
N LYS A 125 -7.82 -10.18 -6.95
CA LYS A 125 -6.87 -9.12 -6.62
C LYS A 125 -7.05 -7.99 -7.62
N LEU A 126 -7.24 -6.79 -7.10
CA LEU A 126 -7.26 -5.55 -7.83
C LEU A 126 -5.89 -4.88 -7.70
N ASP A 127 -5.36 -4.37 -8.80
CA ASP A 127 -4.08 -3.68 -8.89
C ASP A 127 -4.25 -2.41 -9.72
N PHE A 128 -4.36 -1.27 -9.04
CA PHE A 128 -4.61 0.03 -9.67
C PHE A 128 -3.39 0.48 -10.49
N SER A 129 -2.21 0.00 -10.12
CA SER A 129 -0.94 0.39 -10.74
C SER A 129 -0.51 -0.48 -11.93
N GLU A 130 -1.22 -1.58 -12.19
CA GLU A 130 -0.84 -2.59 -13.19
C GLU A 130 -0.72 -2.02 -14.60
N TYR A 131 -1.75 -1.28 -15.06
CA TYR A 131 -1.75 -0.68 -16.41
C TYR A 131 -1.53 0.83 -16.41
N VAL A 132 -1.75 1.51 -15.27
CA VAL A 132 -1.55 2.96 -15.12
C VAL A 132 -0.53 3.21 -14.02
N ARG A 133 0.72 3.49 -14.41
CA ARG A 133 1.82 3.71 -13.46
C ARG A 133 1.49 4.82 -12.46
N GLY A 134 1.61 4.51 -11.17
CA GLY A 134 1.38 5.46 -10.07
C GLY A 134 -0.09 5.70 -9.73
N GLN A 135 -1.04 5.07 -10.42
CA GLN A 135 -2.44 5.07 -9.99
C GLN A 135 -2.58 4.21 -8.72
N SER A 136 -3.32 4.73 -7.76
CA SER A 136 -3.66 4.04 -6.52
C SER A 136 -5.07 4.45 -6.09
N TYR A 137 -5.73 3.60 -5.32
CA TYR A 137 -6.94 3.96 -4.62
C TYR A 137 -6.57 4.72 -3.35
N HIS A 138 -6.45 6.04 -3.42
CA HIS A 138 -6.17 6.94 -2.27
C HIS A 138 -4.98 6.50 -1.40
N GLY A 139 -3.93 5.97 -2.04
CA GLY A 139 -2.71 5.48 -1.39
C GLY A 139 -2.57 3.95 -1.28
N ALA A 140 -3.60 3.18 -1.62
CA ALA A 140 -3.49 1.72 -1.76
C ALA A 140 -3.32 1.35 -3.25
N GLU A 141 -2.19 0.71 -3.59
CA GLU A 141 -1.98 0.22 -4.96
C GLU A 141 -2.81 -1.02 -5.26
N LYS A 142 -3.02 -1.87 -4.25
CA LYS A 142 -3.63 -3.19 -4.40
C LYS A 142 -4.67 -3.43 -3.32
N ILE A 143 -5.78 -4.06 -3.72
CA ILE A 143 -6.86 -4.48 -2.83
C ILE A 143 -7.21 -5.93 -3.17
N VAL A 144 -7.48 -6.74 -2.14
CA VAL A 144 -7.96 -8.12 -2.33
C VAL A 144 -9.43 -8.21 -1.98
N LEU A 145 -10.18 -8.92 -2.81
CA LEU A 145 -11.58 -9.25 -2.59
C LEU A 145 -11.69 -10.75 -2.30
N ASN A 146 -11.84 -11.11 -1.03
CA ASN A 146 -11.97 -12.49 -0.61
C ASN A 146 -13.43 -12.97 -0.67
N ASN A 147 -13.63 -14.13 -1.30
CA ASN A 147 -14.96 -14.71 -1.53
C ASN A 147 -15.62 -15.34 -0.29
N ILE A 148 -14.84 -15.54 0.78
CA ILE A 148 -15.19 -16.15 2.08
C ILE A 148 -15.85 -17.54 1.96
N MET A 149 -15.61 -18.27 0.87
CA MET A 149 -16.43 -19.43 0.54
C MET A 149 -16.38 -20.59 1.56
N SER A 150 -15.25 -20.74 2.26
CA SER A 150 -15.02 -21.83 3.22
C SER A 150 -15.55 -21.51 4.62
N ASP A 151 -16.11 -20.31 4.83
CA ASP A 151 -16.63 -19.88 6.12
C ASP A 151 -18.11 -19.48 6.03
N LYS A 152 -18.98 -20.38 6.52
CA LYS A 152 -20.43 -20.16 6.58
C LYS A 152 -20.84 -18.99 7.46
N THR A 153 -19.98 -18.55 8.39
CA THR A 153 -20.28 -17.42 9.27
C THR A 153 -19.91 -16.08 8.65
N TYR A 154 -19.10 -16.08 7.58
CA TYR A 154 -18.48 -14.89 7.00
C TYR A 154 -17.59 -14.09 7.96
N MET A 155 -17.37 -14.56 9.19
CA MET A 155 -16.81 -13.78 10.29
C MET A 155 -15.39 -14.19 10.69
N LYS A 156 -14.91 -15.38 10.34
CA LYS A 156 -13.65 -15.89 10.87
C LYS A 156 -12.47 -15.01 10.48
N GLU A 157 -12.38 -14.63 9.21
CA GLU A 157 -11.30 -13.79 8.71
C GLU A 157 -11.38 -12.38 9.31
N TYR A 158 -12.57 -11.78 9.27
CA TYR A 158 -12.85 -10.49 9.88
C TYR A 158 -12.44 -10.44 11.35
N LEU A 159 -12.95 -11.36 12.18
CA LEU A 159 -12.63 -11.41 13.61
C LEU A 159 -11.16 -11.71 13.88
N SER A 160 -10.47 -12.41 12.97
CA SER A 160 -9.04 -12.67 13.13
C SER A 160 -8.25 -11.37 13.00
N TYR A 161 -8.54 -10.56 11.99
CA TYR A 161 -7.93 -9.24 11.83
C TYR A 161 -8.24 -8.31 13.00
N GLU A 162 -9.51 -8.29 13.45
CA GLU A 162 -9.92 -7.50 14.62
C GLU A 162 -9.20 -7.92 15.89
N LEU A 163 -9.01 -9.22 16.10
CA LEU A 163 -8.30 -9.73 17.27
C LEU A 163 -6.82 -9.33 17.25
N PHE A 164 -6.15 -9.43 16.09
CA PHE A 164 -4.76 -8.97 15.97
C PHE A 164 -4.62 -7.47 16.22
N ASP A 165 -5.52 -6.67 15.64
CA ASP A 165 -5.55 -5.21 15.85
C ASP A 165 -5.78 -4.88 17.33
N PHE A 166 -6.73 -5.56 17.99
CA PHE A 166 -7.00 -5.41 19.42
C PHE A 166 -5.78 -5.76 20.30
N MET A 167 -4.97 -6.74 19.88
CA MET A 167 -3.73 -7.11 20.56
C MET A 167 -2.55 -6.17 20.25
N GLY A 168 -2.75 -5.15 19.40
CA GLY A 168 -1.70 -4.23 18.97
C GLY A 168 -0.71 -4.85 17.98
N VAL A 169 -1.09 -5.95 17.33
CA VAL A 169 -0.29 -6.59 16.27
C VAL A 169 -0.68 -5.95 14.93
N PRO A 170 0.28 -5.44 14.13
CA PRO A 170 -0.01 -4.91 12.80
C PRO A 170 -0.84 -5.90 11.96
N SER A 171 -2.06 -5.51 11.61
CA SER A 171 -3.01 -6.36 10.89
C SER A 171 -3.60 -5.61 9.69
N SER A 172 -3.98 -6.37 8.65
CA SER A 172 -4.62 -5.82 7.46
C SER A 172 -5.97 -5.24 7.84
N ALA A 173 -6.27 -4.05 7.35
CA ALA A 173 -7.62 -3.51 7.39
C ALA A 173 -8.55 -4.37 6.52
N CYS A 174 -9.80 -4.55 6.97
CA CYS A 174 -10.80 -5.27 6.19
C CYS A 174 -12.20 -4.69 6.39
N ALA A 175 -13.05 -4.83 5.37
CA ALA A 175 -14.44 -4.41 5.41
C ALA A 175 -15.27 -5.21 4.39
N TYR A 176 -16.55 -5.43 4.70
CA TYR A 176 -17.45 -6.12 3.77
C TYR A 176 -17.76 -5.24 2.57
N SER A 177 -17.85 -5.86 1.40
CA SER A 177 -18.13 -5.18 0.14
C SER A 177 -19.09 -6.01 -0.71
N ASN A 178 -20.16 -5.40 -1.21
CA ASN A 178 -21.01 -6.00 -2.23
C ASN A 178 -20.36 -5.77 -3.61
N ILE A 179 -20.10 -6.85 -4.32
CA ILE A 179 -19.49 -6.82 -5.64
C ILE A 179 -20.59 -6.87 -6.70
N LYS A 180 -20.45 -6.01 -7.71
CA LYS A 180 -21.18 -6.08 -8.97
C LYS A 180 -20.20 -6.32 -10.11
N VAL A 181 -20.65 -7.03 -11.14
CA VAL A 181 -19.91 -7.18 -12.40
C VAL A 181 -20.82 -6.65 -13.51
N ASN A 182 -20.36 -5.65 -14.25
CA ASN A 182 -21.14 -4.97 -15.29
C ASN A 182 -22.53 -4.52 -14.80
N ASN A 183 -22.59 -3.97 -13.57
CA ASN A 183 -23.81 -3.55 -12.85
C ASN A 183 -24.75 -4.68 -12.40
N GLU A 184 -24.43 -5.94 -12.64
CA GLU A 184 -25.19 -7.09 -12.12
C GLU A 184 -24.63 -7.53 -10.76
N ASP A 185 -25.51 -7.85 -9.81
CA ASP A 185 -25.10 -8.31 -8.48
C ASP A 185 -24.32 -9.63 -8.55
N TRP A 186 -23.09 -9.62 -8.04
CA TRP A 186 -22.21 -10.79 -7.97
C TRP A 186 -22.16 -11.38 -6.55
N GLY A 187 -22.17 -10.50 -5.54
CA GLY A 187 -22.43 -10.86 -4.14
C GLY A 187 -21.41 -10.32 -3.13
N LEU A 188 -21.59 -10.74 -1.88
CA LEU A 188 -20.84 -10.21 -0.72
C LEU A 188 -19.43 -10.78 -0.62
N TYR A 189 -18.41 -9.93 -0.52
CA TYR A 189 -17.01 -10.28 -0.34
C TYR A 189 -16.42 -9.55 0.88
N LEU A 190 -15.25 -9.97 1.34
CA LEU A 190 -14.43 -9.20 2.28
C LEU A 190 -13.32 -8.50 1.50
N ALA A 191 -13.35 -7.17 1.45
CA ALA A 191 -12.21 -6.40 0.98
C ALA A 191 -11.13 -6.43 2.06
N VAL A 192 -9.89 -6.72 1.67
CA VAL A 192 -8.74 -6.85 2.56
C VAL A 192 -7.58 -6.03 2.01
N GLU A 193 -6.95 -5.26 2.89
CA GLU A 193 -5.72 -4.52 2.63
C GLU A 193 -4.57 -5.50 2.34
N VAL A 194 -3.87 -5.27 1.23
CA VAL A 194 -2.69 -6.05 0.89
C VAL A 194 -1.54 -5.64 1.78
N VAL A 195 -0.81 -6.62 2.32
CA VAL A 195 0.46 -6.36 3.02
C VAL A 195 1.51 -6.03 1.97
N ASP A 196 1.69 -4.74 1.71
CA ASP A 196 2.67 -4.15 0.80
C ASP A 196 3.26 -2.85 1.37
N GLU A 197 3.88 -2.01 0.54
CA GLU A 197 4.47 -0.75 0.98
C GLU A 197 3.47 0.19 1.67
N SER A 198 2.20 0.22 1.25
CA SER A 198 1.17 1.06 1.85
C SER A 198 0.85 0.62 3.29
N PHE A 199 0.75 -0.69 3.50
CA PHE A 199 0.60 -1.31 4.82
C PHE A 199 1.81 -1.01 5.71
N ILE A 200 3.03 -1.22 5.19
CA ILE A 200 4.27 -1.01 5.95
C ILE A 200 4.40 0.46 6.36
N LYS A 201 4.13 1.38 5.44
CA LYS A 201 4.15 2.82 5.72
C LYS A 201 3.15 3.20 6.81
N ARG A 202 1.92 2.66 6.76
CA ARG A 202 0.87 2.97 7.73
C ARG A 202 1.18 2.49 9.15
N HIS A 203 1.84 1.33 9.29
CA HIS A 203 2.12 0.74 10.61
C HIS A 203 3.50 1.12 11.17
N PHE A 204 4.48 1.37 10.31
CA PHE A 204 5.88 1.58 10.72
C PHE A 204 6.45 2.95 10.33
N GLY A 205 5.68 3.79 9.62
CA GLY A 205 6.06 5.16 9.23
C GLY A 205 7.15 5.25 8.16
N SER A 206 7.75 4.12 7.75
CA SER A 206 8.80 4.04 6.73
C SER A 206 8.71 2.72 5.97
N VAL A 207 8.92 2.77 4.66
CA VAL A 207 9.02 1.58 3.79
C VAL A 207 10.41 0.95 3.78
N SER A 208 11.33 1.44 4.62
CA SER A 208 12.67 0.88 4.77
C SER A 208 12.61 -0.49 5.45
N GLY A 209 12.99 -1.55 4.74
CA GLY A 209 13.05 -2.90 5.28
C GLY A 209 12.86 -3.97 4.22
N ASN A 210 12.71 -5.21 4.66
CA ASN A 210 12.39 -6.34 3.79
C ASN A 210 11.02 -6.89 4.18
N LEU A 211 10.15 -7.08 3.19
CA LEU A 211 8.88 -7.77 3.35
C LEU A 211 9.02 -9.19 2.80
N TYR A 212 8.76 -10.19 3.65
CA TYR A 212 8.80 -11.59 3.26
C TYR A 212 7.40 -12.18 3.27
N LYS A 213 6.99 -12.75 2.15
CA LYS A 213 5.78 -13.56 2.07
C LYS A 213 6.19 -15.04 2.08
N PRO A 214 5.79 -15.82 3.09
CA PRO A 214 6.02 -17.25 3.05
C PRO A 214 5.15 -17.85 1.94
N GLU A 215 5.77 -18.34 0.88
CA GLU A 215 5.12 -19.21 -0.08
C GLU A 215 5.24 -20.64 0.42
N ALA A 216 4.14 -21.38 0.43
CA ALA A 216 4.17 -22.79 0.77
C ALA A 216 4.89 -23.55 -0.35
N MET A 217 6.18 -23.76 -0.20
CA MET A 217 6.83 -24.88 -0.86
C MET A 217 6.22 -26.15 -0.25
N ASP A 218 5.41 -26.84 -1.04
CA ASP A 218 5.20 -28.29 -0.90
C ASP A 218 4.66 -28.80 0.46
N ILE A 219 3.78 -28.03 1.13
CA ILE A 219 2.97 -28.55 2.27
C ILE A 219 1.77 -29.32 1.70
N GLY A 220 2.08 -30.37 0.94
CA GLY A 220 1.12 -31.18 0.22
C GLY A 220 1.84 -32.34 -0.43
N GLY A 221 2.35 -33.25 0.40
CA GLY A 221 3.10 -34.42 -0.03
C GLY A 221 2.52 -35.06 -1.29
N ASP A 222 3.40 -35.21 -2.28
CA ASP A 222 3.23 -35.91 -3.52
C ASP A 222 2.37 -37.19 -3.39
N TRP A 223 1.15 -37.09 -3.92
CA TRP A 223 0.49 -38.22 -4.56
C TRP A 223 0.07 -37.76 -5.96
N GLY A 224 1.04 -37.66 -6.86
CA GLY A 224 0.87 -37.86 -8.29
C GLY A 224 -0.04 -36.85 -8.98
N GLY A 225 0.51 -35.71 -9.35
CA GLY A 225 -0.16 -34.79 -10.26
C GLY A 225 0.68 -33.56 -10.51
N GLN A 226 1.41 -33.58 -11.63
CA GLN A 226 2.20 -32.49 -12.18
C GLN A 226 1.46 -31.15 -12.11
N GLN A 227 1.75 -30.36 -11.07
CA GLN A 227 1.33 -28.96 -10.98
C GLN A 227 2.43 -28.14 -11.64
N ASN A 228 2.15 -27.61 -12.83
CA ASN A 228 2.96 -26.58 -13.46
C ASN A 228 2.79 -25.27 -12.69
N GLY A 229 3.39 -25.19 -11.50
CA GLY A 229 3.78 -23.92 -10.91
C GLY A 229 5.12 -23.53 -11.52
N GLY A 230 5.15 -22.44 -12.29
CA GLY A 230 6.40 -21.87 -12.80
C GLY A 230 7.42 -21.65 -11.69
N PRO A 231 8.74 -21.62 -12.00
CA PRO A 231 9.79 -21.66 -10.99
C PRO A 231 9.61 -20.51 -10.00
N GLY A 232 9.44 -20.87 -8.72
CA GLY A 232 9.29 -19.93 -7.61
C GLY A 232 10.42 -18.91 -7.63
N ARG A 233 10.10 -17.69 -8.03
CA ARG A 233 11.01 -16.56 -8.00
C ARG A 233 10.93 -15.95 -6.60
N TRP A 234 12.02 -16.04 -5.85
CA TRP A 234 12.20 -15.30 -4.61
C TRP A 234 12.25 -13.80 -4.94
N GLU A 235 11.12 -13.12 -4.94
CA GLU A 235 11.11 -11.67 -5.10
C GLU A 235 11.36 -11.02 -3.74
N ILE A 236 12.61 -10.60 -3.53
CA ILE A 236 12.92 -9.57 -2.54
C ILE A 236 12.37 -8.27 -3.13
N LEU A 237 11.19 -7.83 -2.67
CA LEU A 237 10.73 -6.47 -2.93
C LEU A 237 11.60 -5.53 -2.08
N THR A 238 12.74 -5.13 -2.63
CA THR A 238 13.53 -4.03 -2.08
C THR A 238 12.89 -2.73 -2.50
N ALA A 239 12.55 -1.87 -1.53
CA ALA A 239 12.08 -0.51 -1.78
C ALA A 239 13.25 0.34 -2.33
N THR A 240 13.69 0.12 -3.57
CA THR A 240 14.72 0.93 -4.23
C THR A 240 14.61 0.82 -5.75
N GLN A 241 13.80 1.68 -6.36
CA GLN A 241 13.91 1.92 -7.81
C GLN A 241 13.79 3.41 -8.11
N CYS A 242 14.77 4.17 -7.62
CA CYS A 242 15.11 5.52 -8.07
C CYS A 242 16.59 5.78 -7.76
N LEU A 243 17.53 5.07 -8.40
CA LEU A 243 18.96 5.43 -8.36
C LEU A 243 19.59 5.21 -9.75
N SER A 244 20.44 6.15 -10.14
CA SER A 244 20.97 6.47 -11.46
C SER A 244 21.92 5.42 -12.07
N PRO A 245 22.23 5.52 -13.39
CA PRO A 245 23.01 4.52 -14.15
C PRO A 245 24.46 4.28 -13.71
N GLU A 246 24.97 5.01 -12.73
CA GLU A 246 26.39 4.99 -12.34
C GLU A 246 26.75 3.83 -11.40
N ASP A 247 25.76 3.15 -10.80
CA ASP A 247 25.98 2.09 -9.79
C ASP A 247 25.97 0.64 -10.36
N GLU A 248 26.03 0.48 -11.69
CA GLU A 248 25.94 -0.86 -12.31
C GLU A 248 27.26 -1.65 -12.26
N GLU A 249 28.41 -0.97 -12.20
CA GLU A 249 29.72 -1.60 -12.23
C GLU A 249 30.13 -2.23 -10.88
N ASP A 250 29.63 -1.70 -9.77
CA ASP A 250 29.87 -2.26 -8.43
C ASP A 250 29.02 -3.50 -8.11
N ARG A 251 27.88 -3.70 -8.80
CA ARG A 251 27.07 -4.93 -8.70
C ARG A 251 27.79 -6.17 -9.25
N CYS A 252 28.65 -6.01 -10.26
CA CYS A 252 29.41 -7.13 -10.81
C CYS A 252 30.52 -7.63 -9.88
N LYS A 253 31.08 -6.74 -9.05
CA LYS A 253 32.10 -7.12 -8.05
C LYS A 253 31.49 -7.83 -6.85
N MET A 254 30.32 -7.39 -6.36
CA MET A 254 29.65 -8.05 -5.23
C MET A 254 29.08 -9.44 -5.57
N LYS A 255 28.67 -9.73 -6.81
CA LYS A 255 28.13 -11.07 -7.16
C LYS A 255 29.19 -12.19 -7.20
N GLN A 256 30.48 -11.87 -7.35
CA GLN A 256 31.53 -12.90 -7.43
C GLN A 256 32.07 -13.35 -6.05
N GLU A 257 31.86 -12.59 -4.97
CA GLU A 257 32.44 -12.92 -3.66
C GLU A 257 31.57 -13.83 -2.77
N TRP A 258 30.29 -14.04 -3.08
CA TRP A 258 29.36 -14.75 -2.18
C TRP A 258 29.28 -16.28 -2.39
N ILE A 259 30.11 -16.87 -3.26
CA ILE A 259 30.17 -18.33 -3.48
C ILE A 259 31.13 -19.06 -2.50
N LYS A 260 31.76 -18.36 -1.55
CA LYS A 260 32.62 -18.99 -0.53
C LYS A 260 32.15 -18.71 0.89
N CYS A 261 31.14 -19.45 1.35
CA CYS A 261 31.10 -19.91 2.74
C CYS A 261 30.13 -21.09 2.85
N ARG A 262 30.68 -22.30 2.67
CA ARG A 262 30.07 -23.57 3.03
C ARG A 262 30.79 -24.04 4.30
N ILE A 263 30.06 -24.15 5.40
CA ILE A 263 30.31 -25.15 6.46
C ILE A 263 29.00 -25.90 6.60
#